data_AF-A0A916M533-F1
#
_entry.id   AF-A0A916M533-F1
#
_cell.length_a   1.000
_cell.length_b   1.000
_cell.length_c   1.000
_cell.angle_alpha   90.00
_cell.angle_beta   90.00
_cell.angle_gamma   90.00
#
_symmetry.space_group_name_H-M   'P 1'
#
loop_
_entity.id
_entity.type
_entity.pdbx_description
1 polymer ?
#
loop_
_entity_poly.entity_id
_entity_poly.type
_entity_poly.pdbx_seq_one_letter_code
_entity_poly.pdbx_strand_id
1 'polypeptide(L)'
;ALVIGLWRRKLNGHNLRQAMMTTGVLCSCVMFLLFGASFFMLVFRGLEGHRWIESLFQHLPAGQLGFLIFINVAIFFLAFFLDFFEIAFIVLPLITPIAHKLGIDMTWLAVLIAVNLQTSFMHPPFGIALYNLRSVAPASVRTSQIYWGAVPFLLIQVLMVGILIAAPGIVTRTPTLSEVPAGMEIEIPTPGYDEPESPASTPGADEPVRSQKE
;
A
#
# COMPACT_ATOMS: atom_id res chain seq x y z
N ALA A 1 19.48 -17.41 6.48
CA ALA A 1 20.79 -16.91 6.01
C ALA A 1 21.84 -16.84 7.12
N LEU A 2 21.56 -16.15 8.23
CA LEU A 2 22.48 -16.00 9.37
C LEU A 2 22.98 -17.34 9.94
N VAL A 3 22.07 -18.27 10.24
CA VAL A 3 22.42 -19.62 10.75
C VAL A 3 23.33 -20.40 9.79
N ILE A 4 23.05 -20.35 8.48
CA ILE A 4 23.87 -21.01 7.44
C ILE A 4 25.24 -20.34 7.28
N GLY A 5 25.30 -19.01 7.39
CA GLY A 5 26.54 -18.23 7.34
C GLY A 5 27.45 -18.49 8.55
N LEU A 6 26.86 -18.73 9.72
CA LEU A 6 27.55 -19.09 10.96
C LEU A 6 28.13 -20.50 10.84
N TRP A 7 27.32 -21.43 10.33
CA TRP A 7 27.72 -22.81 10.12
C TRP A 7 28.82 -22.97 9.07
N ARG A 8 28.82 -22.14 8.01
CA ARG A 8 29.87 -22.10 6.98
C ARG A 8 31.12 -21.28 7.36
N ARG A 9 31.22 -20.75 8.59
CA ARG A 9 32.29 -19.84 9.05
C ARG A 9 32.53 -18.62 8.13
N LYS A 10 31.53 -18.22 7.33
CA LYS A 10 31.63 -17.07 6.41
C LYS A 10 31.11 -15.76 7.02
N LEU A 11 30.46 -15.83 8.18
CA LEU A 11 30.13 -14.67 9.00
C LEU A 11 31.37 -14.16 9.72
N ASN A 12 32.15 -13.34 9.01
CA ASN A 12 33.18 -12.52 9.62
C ASN A 12 32.63 -11.11 9.82
N GLY A 13 33.08 -10.38 10.85
CA GLY A 13 32.59 -9.01 11.14
C GLY A 13 32.75 -8.06 9.94
N HIS A 14 33.79 -8.27 9.14
CA HIS A 14 34.00 -7.55 7.88
C HIS A 14 32.89 -7.83 6.85
N ASN A 15 32.56 -9.10 6.59
CA ASN A 15 31.51 -9.48 5.63
C ASN A 15 30.13 -9.03 6.09
N LEU A 16 29.86 -9.10 7.40
CA LEU A 16 28.60 -8.63 7.97
C LEU A 16 28.46 -7.12 7.80
N ARG A 17 29.51 -6.35 8.14
CA ARG A 17 29.51 -4.90 7.96
C ARG A 17 29.36 -4.53 6.48
N GLN A 18 30.04 -5.23 5.57
CA GLN A 18 29.91 -4.99 4.13
C GLN A 18 28.50 -5.27 3.62
N ALA A 19 27.87 -6.38 4.06
CA ALA A 19 26.49 -6.70 3.70
C ALA A 19 25.50 -5.64 4.24
N MET A 20 25.68 -5.23 5.50
CA MET A 20 24.86 -4.17 6.12
C MET A 20 25.02 -2.83 5.42
N MET A 21 26.25 -2.42 5.07
CA MET A 21 26.50 -1.17 4.35
C MET A 21 25.85 -1.18 2.96
N THR A 22 25.99 -2.28 2.21
CA THR A 22 25.37 -2.42 0.88
C THR A 22 23.85 -2.35 0.97
N THR A 23 23.27 -3.07 1.94
CA THR A 23 21.82 -3.05 2.18
C THR A 23 21.35 -1.67 2.62
N GLY A 24 22.11 -1.00 3.50
CA GLY A 24 21.82 0.33 4.00
C GLY A 24 21.79 1.39 2.90
N VAL A 25 22.71 1.33 1.93
CA VAL A 25 22.71 2.25 0.76
C VAL A 25 21.44 2.05 -0.08
N LEU A 26 21.05 0.80 -0.37
CA LEU A 26 19.82 0.49 -1.10
C LEU A 26 18.58 0.99 -0.35
N CYS A 27 18.47 0.70 0.96
CA CYS A 27 17.37 1.18 1.78
C CYS A 27 17.35 2.72 1.87
N SER A 28 18.51 3.38 1.97
CA SER A 28 18.58 4.84 2.02
C SER A 28 18.13 5.48 0.70
N CYS A 29 18.41 4.85 -0.44
CA CYS A 29 17.91 5.31 -1.74
C CYS A 29 16.38 5.25 -1.77
N VAL A 30 15.78 4.14 -1.35
CA VAL A 30 14.32 3.99 -1.27
C VAL A 30 13.71 4.99 -0.28
N MET A 31 14.30 5.16 0.90
CA MET A 31 13.81 6.14 1.87
C MET A 31 13.84 7.57 1.31
N PHE A 32 14.87 7.93 0.55
CA PHE A 32 14.94 9.23 -0.12
C PHE A 32 13.83 9.41 -1.17
N LEU A 33 13.52 8.37 -1.96
CA LEU A 33 12.39 8.37 -2.88
C LEU A 33 11.05 8.54 -2.15
N LEU A 34 10.87 7.88 -0.99
CA LEU A 34 9.67 8.02 -0.16
C LEU A 34 9.49 9.42 0.42
N PHE A 35 10.57 10.07 0.84
CA PHE A 35 10.52 11.48 1.25
C PHE A 35 10.06 12.36 0.09
N GLY A 36 10.65 12.22 -1.10
CA GLY A 36 10.24 12.95 -2.30
C GLY A 36 8.78 12.72 -2.67
N ALA A 37 8.32 11.46 -2.63
CA ALA A 37 6.93 11.07 -2.87
C ALA A 37 5.97 11.74 -1.88
N SER A 38 6.34 11.82 -0.61
CA SER A 38 5.54 12.44 0.45
C SER A 38 5.40 13.94 0.23
N PHE A 39 6.49 14.63 -0.13
CA PHE A 39 6.44 16.05 -0.50
C PHE A 39 5.60 16.29 -1.75
N PHE A 40 5.78 15.48 -2.79
CA PHE A 40 4.95 15.54 -4.00
C PHE A 40 3.48 15.38 -3.66
N MET A 41 3.11 14.37 -2.87
CA MET A 41 1.74 14.13 -2.47
C MET A 41 1.15 15.28 -1.65
N LEU A 42 1.94 15.88 -0.76
CA LEU A 42 1.51 17.02 0.05
C LEU A 42 1.20 18.24 -0.84
N VAL A 43 2.12 18.59 -1.74
CA VAL A 43 1.94 19.71 -2.68
C VAL A 43 0.79 19.42 -3.65
N PHE A 44 0.70 18.20 -4.18
CA PHE A 44 -0.37 17.80 -5.08
C PHE A 44 -1.75 17.92 -4.43
N ARG A 45 -1.89 17.50 -3.16
CA ARG A 45 -3.12 17.71 -2.38
C ARG A 45 -3.38 19.20 -2.14
N GLY A 46 -2.33 19.98 -1.84
CA GLY A 46 -2.42 21.43 -1.65
C GLY A 46 -2.87 22.19 -2.91
N LEU A 47 -2.54 21.69 -4.10
CA LEU A 47 -2.95 22.24 -5.40
C LEU A 47 -4.30 21.70 -5.89
N GLU A 48 -5.10 21.07 -5.00
CA GLU A 48 -6.37 20.43 -5.33
C GLU A 48 -6.27 19.38 -6.45
N GLY A 49 -5.13 18.70 -6.57
CA GLY A 49 -4.87 17.78 -7.67
C GLY A 49 -5.89 16.64 -7.79
N HIS A 50 -6.62 16.32 -6.71
CA HIS A 50 -7.80 15.46 -6.75
C HIS A 50 -8.83 15.89 -7.80
N ARG A 51 -9.15 17.19 -7.87
CA ARG A 51 -10.13 17.72 -8.83
C ARG A 51 -9.62 17.60 -10.26
N TRP A 52 -8.32 17.83 -10.46
CA TRP A 52 -7.70 17.64 -11.75
C TRP A 52 -7.84 16.18 -12.23
N ILE A 53 -7.59 15.22 -11.35
CA ILE A 53 -7.74 13.81 -11.70
C ILE A 53 -9.20 13.44 -11.93
N GLU A 54 -10.11 13.89 -11.08
CA GLU A 54 -11.55 13.70 -11.31
C GLU A 54 -11.97 14.19 -12.69
N SER A 55 -11.46 15.34 -13.13
CA SER A 55 -11.72 15.85 -14.48
C SER A 55 -11.16 14.93 -15.57
N LEU A 56 -9.98 14.32 -15.38
CA LEU A 56 -9.45 13.33 -16.33
C LEU A 56 -10.35 12.10 -16.45
N PHE A 57 -10.91 11.63 -15.34
CA PHE A 57 -11.79 10.47 -15.31
C PHE A 57 -13.23 10.75 -15.77
N GLN A 58 -13.70 12.00 -15.70
CA GLN A 58 -14.98 12.40 -16.30
C GLN A 58 -15.01 12.20 -17.82
N HIS A 59 -13.85 12.22 -18.48
CA HIS A 59 -13.74 11.97 -19.92
C HIS A 59 -13.70 10.47 -20.27
N LEU A 60 -13.63 9.56 -19.28
CA LEU A 60 -13.65 8.12 -19.50
C LEU A 60 -15.11 7.61 -19.45
N PRO A 61 -15.72 7.19 -20.57
CA PRO A 61 -17.14 6.88 -20.67
C PRO A 61 -17.55 5.53 -20.06
N ALA A 62 -16.79 4.96 -19.12
CA ALA A 62 -16.80 3.52 -18.88
C ALA A 62 -17.13 3.06 -17.43
N GLY A 63 -17.66 3.95 -16.58
CA GLY A 63 -18.18 3.58 -15.25
C GLY A 63 -17.16 2.83 -14.37
N GLN A 64 -17.64 1.95 -13.50
CA GLN A 64 -16.82 1.19 -12.55
C GLN A 64 -15.78 0.29 -13.25
N LEU A 65 -16.22 -0.50 -14.24
CA LEU A 65 -15.38 -1.46 -14.95
C LEU A 65 -14.28 -0.78 -15.78
N GLY A 66 -14.62 0.33 -16.45
CA GLY A 66 -13.67 1.10 -17.24
C GLY A 66 -12.57 1.73 -16.42
N PHE A 67 -12.92 2.25 -15.24
CA PHE A 67 -11.94 2.73 -14.28
C PHE A 67 -10.97 1.60 -13.88
N LEU A 68 -11.50 0.42 -13.55
CA LEU A 68 -10.69 -0.73 -13.16
C LEU A 68 -9.72 -1.18 -14.26
N ILE A 69 -10.18 -1.25 -15.50
CA ILE A 69 -9.34 -1.64 -16.64
C ILE A 69 -8.28 -0.57 -16.88
N PHE A 70 -8.68 0.70 -16.92
CA PHE A 70 -7.76 1.82 -17.14
C PHE A 70 -6.67 1.85 -16.06
N ILE A 71 -7.04 1.77 -14.79
CA ILE A 71 -6.05 1.85 -13.71
C ILE A 71 -5.13 0.64 -13.69
N ASN A 72 -5.62 -0.57 -13.98
CA ASN A 72 -4.77 -1.75 -14.09
C ASN A 72 -3.77 -1.59 -15.25
N VAL A 73 -4.20 -1.12 -16.41
CA VAL A 73 -3.29 -0.90 -17.54
C VAL A 73 -2.30 0.22 -17.24
N ALA A 74 -2.75 1.35 -16.69
CA ALA A 74 -1.89 2.47 -16.33
C ALA A 74 -0.83 2.07 -15.30
N ILE A 75 -1.23 1.36 -14.25
CA ILE A 75 -0.31 0.87 -13.22
C ILE A 75 0.66 -0.16 -13.79
N PHE A 76 0.21 -1.06 -14.67
CA PHE A 76 1.09 -2.04 -15.32
C PHE A 76 2.25 -1.36 -16.07
N PHE A 77 1.97 -0.28 -16.81
CA PHE A 77 3.02 0.50 -17.48
C PHE A 77 3.87 1.31 -16.50
N LEU A 78 3.26 1.90 -15.48
CA LEU A 78 3.96 2.75 -14.51
C LEU A 78 4.90 1.93 -13.62
N ALA A 79 4.53 0.69 -13.31
CA ALA A 79 5.30 -0.27 -12.53
C ALA A 79 6.58 -0.76 -13.23
N PHE A 80 6.81 -0.40 -14.50
CA PHE A 80 8.11 -0.60 -15.14
C PHE A 80 9.18 0.38 -14.64
N PHE A 81 8.77 1.55 -14.19
CA PHE A 81 9.66 2.64 -13.77
C PHE A 81 9.60 2.93 -12.27
N LEU A 82 8.44 2.69 -11.65
CA LEU A 82 8.21 2.91 -10.23
C LEU A 82 8.16 1.56 -9.51
N ASP A 83 8.85 1.47 -8.36
CA ASP A 83 8.81 0.30 -7.49
C ASP A 83 7.51 0.29 -6.65
N PHE A 84 7.23 -0.84 -5.98
CA PHE A 84 5.99 -1.10 -5.26
C PHE A 84 5.69 -0.03 -4.22
N PHE A 85 6.71 0.41 -3.47
CA PHE A 85 6.52 1.43 -2.44
C PHE A 85 6.10 2.77 -3.04
N GLU A 86 6.68 3.18 -4.16
CA GLU A 86 6.38 4.43 -4.86
C GLU A 86 4.96 4.42 -5.41
N ILE A 87 4.53 3.31 -6.02
CA ILE A 87 3.13 3.18 -6.45
C ILE A 87 2.18 3.23 -5.25
N ALA A 88 2.50 2.52 -4.17
CA ALA A 88 1.66 2.48 -2.97
C ALA A 88 1.54 3.84 -2.29
N PHE A 89 2.62 4.64 -2.25
CA PHE A 89 2.62 5.95 -1.59
C PHE A 89 2.25 7.12 -2.50
N ILE A 90 2.36 7.02 -3.83
CA ILE A 90 2.01 8.09 -4.77
C ILE A 90 0.67 7.82 -5.43
N VAL A 91 0.52 6.67 -6.08
CA VAL A 91 -0.62 6.39 -6.97
C VAL A 91 -1.83 5.94 -6.17
N LEU A 92 -1.66 5.09 -5.16
CA LEU A 92 -2.79 4.56 -4.39
C LEU A 92 -3.64 5.68 -3.74
N PRO A 93 -3.05 6.63 -2.99
CA PRO A 93 -3.82 7.71 -2.38
C PRO A 93 -4.40 8.70 -3.40
N LEU A 94 -3.88 8.66 -4.63
CA LEU A 94 -4.38 9.43 -5.77
C LEU A 94 -5.70 8.87 -6.30
N ILE A 95 -5.81 7.53 -6.36
CA ILE A 95 -6.92 6.81 -6.98
C ILE A 95 -8.03 6.44 -5.99
N THR A 96 -7.69 6.19 -4.71
CA THR A 96 -8.62 5.92 -3.60
C THR A 96 -9.87 6.81 -3.60
N PRO A 97 -9.75 8.15 -3.64
CA PRO A 97 -10.92 9.03 -3.65
C PRO A 97 -11.88 8.84 -4.83
N ILE A 98 -11.34 8.59 -6.02
CA ILE A 98 -12.11 8.43 -7.24
C ILE A 98 -12.78 7.07 -7.22
N ALA A 99 -12.06 6.06 -6.74
CA ALA A 99 -12.62 4.74 -6.51
C ALA A 99 -13.78 4.78 -5.50
N HIS A 100 -13.66 5.55 -4.42
CA HIS A 100 -14.77 5.76 -3.48
C HIS A 100 -15.96 6.48 -4.12
N LYS A 101 -15.73 7.53 -4.93
CA LYS A 101 -16.79 8.22 -5.67
C LYS A 101 -17.51 7.32 -6.67
N LEU A 102 -16.80 6.35 -7.26
CA LEU A 102 -17.36 5.34 -8.17
C LEU A 102 -17.99 4.14 -7.46
N GLY A 103 -18.00 4.10 -6.12
CA GLY A 103 -18.56 2.99 -5.34
C GLY A 103 -17.75 1.70 -5.45
N ILE A 104 -16.46 1.78 -5.78
CA ILE A 104 -15.57 0.62 -5.86
C ILE A 104 -15.16 0.20 -4.46
N ASP A 105 -15.22 -1.11 -4.20
CA ASP A 105 -14.69 -1.69 -2.98
C ASP A 105 -13.15 -1.56 -2.93
N MET A 106 -12.64 -1.00 -1.84
CA MET A 106 -11.20 -0.76 -1.67
C MET A 106 -10.38 -2.04 -1.58
N THR A 107 -10.96 -3.11 -1.02
CA THR A 107 -10.30 -4.42 -0.93
C THR A 107 -10.14 -5.01 -2.32
N TRP A 108 -11.20 -4.94 -3.13
CA TRP A 108 -11.16 -5.39 -4.52
C TRP A 108 -10.13 -4.62 -5.34
N LEU A 109 -10.11 -3.29 -5.23
CA LEU A 109 -9.12 -2.44 -5.90
C LEU A 109 -7.69 -2.77 -5.44
N ALA A 110 -7.47 -2.88 -4.12
CA ALA A 110 -6.15 -3.15 -3.55
C ALA A 110 -5.60 -4.50 -3.99
N VAL A 111 -6.43 -5.55 -4.01
CA VAL A 111 -6.01 -6.88 -4.47
C VAL A 111 -5.70 -6.89 -5.96
N LEU A 112 -6.52 -6.25 -6.80
CA LEU A 112 -6.25 -6.12 -8.23
C LEU A 112 -4.89 -5.43 -8.47
N ILE A 113 -4.63 -4.33 -7.77
CA ILE A 113 -3.38 -3.59 -7.88
C ILE A 113 -2.20 -4.42 -7.37
N ALA A 114 -2.35 -5.10 -6.22
CA ALA A 114 -1.29 -5.94 -5.66
C ALA A 114 -0.88 -7.09 -6.61
N VAL A 115 -1.87 -7.78 -7.20
CA VAL A 115 -1.63 -8.83 -8.19
C VAL A 115 -0.96 -8.26 -9.44
N ASN A 116 -1.42 -7.10 -9.90
CA ASN A 116 -0.87 -6.44 -11.07
C ASN A 116 0.59 -5.99 -10.87
N LEU A 117 0.92 -5.43 -9.71
CA LEU A 117 2.30 -5.07 -9.36
C LEU A 117 3.21 -6.30 -9.29
N GLN A 118 2.72 -7.42 -8.78
CA GLN A 118 3.48 -8.66 -8.77
C GLN A 118 3.87 -9.10 -10.19
N THR A 119 2.97 -8.94 -11.17
CA THR A 119 3.24 -9.29 -12.57
C THR A 119 4.37 -8.47 -13.17
N SER A 120 4.51 -7.23 -12.73
CA SER A 120 5.50 -6.28 -13.25
C SER A 120 6.94 -6.72 -12.92
N PHE A 121 7.14 -7.44 -11.80
CA PHE A 121 8.44 -8.04 -11.45
C PHE A 121 8.86 -9.22 -12.35
N MET A 122 7.91 -9.78 -13.12
CA MET A 122 8.13 -10.95 -13.97
C MET A 122 8.29 -10.61 -15.46
N HIS A 123 8.16 -9.35 -15.86
CA HIS A 123 8.14 -8.96 -17.27
C HIS A 123 9.58 -8.81 -17.85
N PRO A 124 9.91 -9.45 -19.00
CA PRO A 124 11.26 -9.52 -19.60
C PRO A 124 12.14 -8.26 -19.71
N PRO A 125 11.64 -7.04 -19.98
CA PRO A 125 12.48 -5.85 -20.08
C PRO A 125 12.96 -5.28 -18.73
N PHE A 126 12.26 -5.53 -17.61
CA PHE A 126 12.56 -4.88 -16.32
C PHE A 126 12.46 -5.79 -15.09
N GLY A 127 12.08 -7.07 -15.27
CA GLY A 127 11.94 -8.01 -14.17
C GLY A 127 13.26 -8.32 -13.47
N ILE A 128 13.46 -7.76 -12.28
CA ILE A 128 14.62 -8.03 -11.41
C ILE A 128 14.81 -9.55 -11.22
N ALA A 129 13.71 -10.31 -11.16
CA ALA A 129 13.71 -11.76 -11.05
C ALA A 129 14.36 -12.46 -12.28
N LEU A 130 14.13 -11.96 -13.49
CA LEU A 130 14.69 -12.54 -14.71
C LEU A 130 16.17 -12.22 -14.87
N TYR A 131 16.59 -11.02 -14.45
CA TYR A 131 18.00 -10.66 -14.39
C TYR A 131 18.74 -11.44 -13.31
N ASN A 132 18.12 -11.68 -12.15
CA ASN A 132 18.64 -12.54 -11.11
C ASN A 132 18.77 -14.00 -11.58
N LEU A 133 17.81 -14.52 -12.34
CA LEU A 133 17.93 -15.85 -12.95
C LEU A 133 19.05 -15.90 -13.98
N ARG A 134 19.23 -14.84 -14.78
CA ARG A 134 20.36 -14.74 -15.71
C ARG A 134 21.71 -14.70 -15.01
N SER A 135 21.82 -14.11 -13.82
CA SER A 135 23.08 -14.00 -13.06
C SER A 135 23.58 -15.34 -12.51
N VAL A 136 22.68 -16.31 -12.33
CA VAL A 136 23.00 -17.67 -11.86
C VAL A 136 22.92 -18.75 -12.95
N ALA A 137 22.38 -18.42 -14.14
CA ALA A 137 22.26 -19.37 -15.25
C ALA A 137 23.59 -19.60 -15.98
N PRO A 138 23.92 -20.87 -16.34
CA PRO A 138 25.11 -21.18 -17.12
C PRO A 138 25.07 -20.53 -18.50
N ALA A 139 26.24 -20.20 -19.07
CA ALA A 139 26.37 -19.47 -20.34
C ALA A 139 25.73 -20.18 -21.56
N SER A 140 25.39 -21.47 -21.43
CA SER A 140 24.65 -22.25 -22.42
C SER A 140 23.18 -21.84 -22.55
N VAL A 141 22.59 -21.20 -21.54
CA VAL A 141 21.19 -20.74 -21.56
C VAL A 141 21.13 -19.33 -22.12
N ARG A 142 20.44 -19.16 -23.26
CA ARG A 142 20.24 -17.84 -23.87
C ARG A 142 19.21 -17.05 -23.04
N THR A 143 19.42 -15.74 -22.91
CA THR A 143 18.48 -14.83 -22.22
C THR A 143 17.05 -14.96 -22.77
N SER A 144 16.90 -15.24 -24.08
CA SER A 144 15.60 -15.49 -24.72
C SER A 144 14.86 -16.71 -24.15
N GLN A 145 15.56 -17.77 -23.74
CA GLN A 145 14.93 -18.95 -23.13
C GLN A 145 14.42 -18.64 -21.72
N ILE A 146 15.13 -17.80 -20.98
CA ILE A 146 14.71 -17.32 -19.65
C ILE A 146 13.44 -16.47 -19.79
N TYR A 147 13.37 -15.61 -20.81
CA TYR A 147 12.19 -14.80 -21.10
C TYR A 147 10.98 -15.65 -21.51
N TRP A 148 11.16 -16.60 -22.42
CA TRP A 148 10.10 -17.54 -22.80
C TRP A 148 9.62 -18.42 -21.63
N GLY A 149 10.47 -18.68 -20.64
CA GLY A 149 10.09 -19.35 -19.40
C GLY A 149 9.20 -18.52 -18.48
N ALA A 150 9.25 -17.18 -18.54
CA ALA A 150 8.41 -16.30 -17.73
C ALA A 150 7.06 -15.95 -18.37
N VAL A 151 6.97 -15.97 -19.70
CA VAL A 151 5.72 -15.75 -20.45
C VAL A 151 4.53 -16.60 -19.95
N PRO A 152 4.65 -17.92 -19.68
CA PRO A 152 3.51 -18.71 -19.20
C PRO A 152 3.01 -18.23 -17.83
N PHE A 153 3.90 -17.80 -16.94
CA PHE A 153 3.51 -17.23 -15.65
C PHE A 153 2.83 -15.88 -15.81
N LEU A 154 3.30 -15.03 -16.72
CA LEU A 154 2.66 -13.76 -17.04
C LEU A 154 1.24 -13.98 -17.58
N LEU A 155 1.03 -14.97 -18.46
CA LEU A 155 -0.29 -15.30 -19.01
C LEU A 155 -1.26 -15.77 -17.93
N ILE A 156 -0.81 -16.65 -17.01
CA ILE A 156 -1.62 -17.08 -15.87
C ILE A 156 -2.00 -15.87 -15.01
N GLN A 157 -1.10 -14.91 -14.85
CA GLN A 157 -1.34 -13.77 -13.99
C GLN A 157 -2.25 -12.72 -14.60
N VAL A 158 -2.16 -12.48 -15.91
CA VAL A 158 -3.15 -11.70 -16.66
C VAL A 158 -4.52 -12.38 -16.61
N LEU A 159 -4.57 -13.71 -16.74
CA LEU A 159 -5.80 -14.48 -16.60
C LEU A 159 -6.39 -14.33 -15.18
N MET A 160 -5.55 -14.38 -14.14
CA MET A 160 -5.98 -14.19 -12.76
C MET A 160 -6.58 -12.79 -12.55
N VAL A 161 -5.96 -11.74 -13.09
CA VAL A 161 -6.51 -10.38 -13.07
C VAL A 161 -7.85 -10.32 -13.81
N GLY A 162 -7.97 -10.95 -14.97
CA GLY A 162 -9.23 -11.04 -15.71
C GLY A 162 -10.35 -11.73 -14.92
N ILE A 163 -10.03 -12.82 -14.22
CA ILE A 163 -10.97 -13.53 -13.33
C ILE A 163 -11.36 -12.66 -12.13
N LEU A 164 -10.39 -11.95 -11.52
CA LEU A 164 -10.65 -11.03 -10.41
C LEU A 164 -11.56 -9.86 -10.81
N ILE A 165 -11.45 -9.38 -12.05
CA ILE A 165 -12.33 -8.36 -12.61
C ILE A 165 -13.74 -8.94 -12.86
N ALA A 166 -13.83 -10.16 -13.40
CA ALA A 166 -15.11 -10.80 -13.73
C ALA A 166 -15.88 -11.30 -12.49
N ALA A 167 -15.18 -11.67 -11.42
CA ALA A 167 -15.75 -12.25 -10.20
C ALA A 167 -15.26 -11.49 -8.94
N PRO A 168 -15.75 -10.26 -8.68
CA PRO A 168 -15.36 -9.47 -7.51
C PRO A 168 -15.64 -10.17 -6.18
N GLY A 169 -16.67 -11.03 -6.14
CA GLY A 169 -17.08 -11.79 -4.96
C GLY A 169 -16.05 -12.81 -4.44
N ILE A 170 -14.96 -13.08 -5.17
CA ILE A 170 -13.85 -13.89 -4.66
C ILE A 170 -13.04 -13.09 -3.63
N VAL A 171 -12.94 -11.78 -3.81
CA VAL A 171 -12.11 -10.88 -3.00
C VAL A 171 -12.92 -10.19 -1.90
N THR A 172 -14.16 -9.80 -2.20
CA THR A 172 -15.03 -9.07 -1.26
C THR A 172 -15.74 -9.97 -0.25
N ARG A 173 -15.43 -11.28 -0.23
CA ARG A 173 -15.85 -12.17 0.86
C ARG A 173 -15.00 -11.88 2.10
N THR A 174 -15.28 -10.75 2.74
CA THR A 174 -14.88 -10.50 4.11
C THR A 174 -15.70 -11.43 4.99
N PRO A 175 -15.12 -12.39 5.74
CA PRO A 175 -15.81 -12.90 6.91
C PRO A 175 -16.04 -11.66 7.79
N THR A 176 -17.31 -11.32 8.04
CA THR A 176 -17.70 -10.24 8.93
C THR A 176 -16.93 -10.42 10.23
N LEU A 177 -15.83 -9.69 10.41
CA LEU A 177 -15.25 -9.48 11.71
C LEU A 177 -16.26 -8.58 12.39
N SER A 178 -17.22 -9.21 13.05
CA SER A 178 -18.10 -8.57 14.00
C SER A 178 -17.24 -7.64 14.86
N GLU A 179 -17.57 -6.35 14.81
CA GLU A 179 -17.30 -5.37 15.84
C GLU A 179 -15.83 -5.23 16.25
N VAL A 180 -15.09 -4.36 15.55
CA VAL A 180 -14.19 -3.47 16.30
C VAL A 180 -15.11 -2.39 16.87
N PRO A 181 -15.42 -2.38 18.18
CA PRO A 181 -16.25 -1.35 18.75
C PRO A 181 -15.54 -0.01 18.56
N ALA A 182 -16.22 0.96 17.96
CA ALA A 182 -15.72 2.32 17.72
C ALA A 182 -15.57 3.15 19.02
N GLY A 183 -15.14 2.52 20.12
CA GLY A 183 -15.09 3.09 21.46
C GLY A 183 -13.99 2.53 22.36
N MET A 184 -12.92 1.93 21.80
CA MET A 184 -11.72 1.67 22.60
C MET A 184 -10.92 2.97 22.67
N GLU A 185 -11.35 3.88 23.55
CA GLU A 185 -10.52 4.96 24.03
C GLU A 185 -9.31 4.31 24.71
N ILE A 186 -8.15 4.38 24.05
CA ILE A 186 -6.90 3.97 24.67
C ILE A 186 -6.58 5.06 25.69
N GLU A 187 -7.11 4.88 26.90
CA GLU A 187 -6.72 5.68 28.05
C GLU A 187 -5.27 5.34 28.36
N ILE A 188 -4.35 6.19 27.88
CA ILE A 188 -2.94 6.12 28.22
C ILE A 188 -2.88 6.45 29.71
N PRO A 189 -2.47 5.53 30.61
CA PRO A 189 -2.35 5.85 32.01
C PRO A 189 -1.26 6.90 32.17
N THR A 190 -1.64 8.17 32.36
CA THR A 190 -0.71 9.19 32.83
C THR A 190 -0.35 8.83 34.27
N PRO A 191 0.94 8.61 34.61
CA PRO A 191 1.33 8.44 35.99
C PRO A 191 0.84 9.63 36.80
N GLY A 192 0.11 9.36 37.89
CA GLY A 192 -0.48 10.39 38.75
C GLY A 192 0.61 11.31 39.27
N TYR A 193 0.68 12.51 38.72
CA TYR A 193 1.23 13.65 39.44
C TYR A 193 0.07 14.15 40.29
N ASP A 194 0.18 13.99 41.60
CA ASP A 194 -0.75 14.60 42.55
C ASP A 194 -0.74 16.12 42.32
N GLU A 195 -1.74 16.63 41.59
CA GLU A 195 -1.99 18.06 41.55
C GLU A 195 -2.37 18.50 42.97
N PRO A 196 -1.70 19.51 43.56
CA PRO A 196 -2.07 19.98 44.88
C PRO A 196 -3.48 20.58 44.83
N GLU A 197 -4.37 20.05 45.68
CA GLU A 197 -5.76 20.52 45.83
C GLU A 197 -5.82 22.05 45.98
N SER A 198 -6.49 22.71 45.04
CA SER A 198 -6.91 24.11 45.19
C SER A 198 -8.31 24.16 45.83
N PRO A 199 -8.52 24.93 46.92
CA PRO A 199 -9.69 24.76 47.77
C PRO A 199 -10.94 25.48 47.23
N ALA A 200 -12.06 24.74 47.27
CA ALA A 200 -13.43 25.19 47.52
C ALA A 200 -14.07 26.25 46.59
N SER A 201 -15.10 25.82 45.86
CA SER A 201 -16.29 26.64 45.63
C SER A 201 -17.56 25.81 45.91
N THR A 202 -18.42 26.40 46.74
CA THR A 202 -19.52 25.84 47.54
C THR A 202 -20.74 25.41 46.70
N PRO A 203 -21.48 24.35 47.10
CA PRO A 203 -22.68 23.91 46.39
C PRO A 203 -23.98 24.54 46.95
N GLY A 204 -24.88 24.95 46.06
CA GLY A 204 -26.31 25.07 46.36
C GLY A 204 -26.94 26.42 46.03
N ALA A 205 -27.77 26.45 44.99
CA ALA A 205 -29.06 27.15 44.94
C ALA A 205 -29.68 26.99 43.54
N ASP A 206 -30.42 25.91 43.32
CA ASP A 206 -31.46 25.86 42.29
C ASP A 206 -32.54 24.89 42.78
N GLU A 207 -33.51 25.45 43.51
CA GLU A 207 -34.73 24.79 43.99
C GLU A 207 -35.87 25.13 43.00
N PRO A 208 -36.63 24.15 42.46
CA PRO A 208 -37.70 24.46 41.51
C PRO A 208 -39.02 24.73 42.23
N VAL A 209 -39.57 25.92 42.01
CA VAL A 209 -40.92 26.34 42.42
C VAL A 209 -41.97 25.52 41.66
N ARG A 210 -42.75 24.69 42.37
CA ARG A 210 -44.01 24.13 41.85
C ARG A 210 -45.16 24.53 42.79
N SER A 211 -46.01 25.42 42.27
CA SER A 211 -47.22 25.91 42.91
C SER A 211 -48.44 25.10 42.45
N GLN A 212 -49.38 24.88 43.38
CA GLN A 212 -50.80 24.49 43.20
C GLN A 212 -51.04 22.99 42.94
N LYS A 213 -52.06 22.32 43.49
CA LYS A 213 -53.24 22.69 44.29
C LYS A 213 -53.89 21.36 44.74
N GLU A 214 -54.62 21.43 45.85
CA GLU A 214 -55.57 20.45 46.42
C GLU A 214 -55.01 19.22 47.14
#